data_AF-A0A7J4FYN2-F1
#
_entry.id   AF-A0A7J4FYN2-F1
#
_cell.length_a   1.000
_cell.length_b   1.000
_cell.length_c   1.000
_cell.angle_alpha   90.00
_cell.angle_beta   90.00
_cell.angle_gamma   90.00
#
_symmetry.space_group_name_H-M   'P 1'
#
loop_
_entity.id
_entity.type
_entity.pdbx_description
1 polymer ?
#
loop_
_entity_poly.entity_id
_entity_poly.type
_entity_poly.pdbx_seq_one_letter_code
_entity_poly.pdbx_strand_id
1 'polypeptide(L)'
;MSKTITLSELNKLLENVLELQDVEIEGEIDIELAAGSVDHGLAQAVGYEIAQIATRLSNIAGILGYQVEEAAPIKPAMPVIPQGLIPASFDVSTVPEWKHRIEEVTLGATSSDGGTRKSTVTLGGEDALPYYFDAPMPHRNYISIDVFDMPLSMARAVRVNYEDVLENPAEWAKKAVSTFGADLVTVHLISTDPTIKDTPAS
;
A
#
# COMPACT_ATOMS: atom_id res chain seq x y z
N MET A 1 58.51 -33.65 10.72
CA MET A 1 57.26 -33.44 11.49
C MET A 1 56.84 -32.00 11.25
N SER A 2 55.69 -31.78 10.60
CA SER A 2 55.16 -30.45 10.32
C SER A 2 54.75 -29.77 11.64
N LYS A 3 55.16 -28.53 11.82
CA LYS A 3 54.92 -27.75 13.04
C LYS A 3 53.65 -26.92 12.81
N THR A 4 52.57 -27.20 13.53
CA THR A 4 51.34 -26.39 13.45
C THR A 4 51.54 -25.08 14.20
N ILE A 5 51.38 -23.95 13.52
CA ILE A 5 51.50 -22.60 14.11
C ILE A 5 50.20 -21.83 13.88
N THR A 6 49.86 -20.92 14.79
CA THR A 6 48.66 -20.08 14.64
C THR A 6 48.94 -18.86 13.74
N LEU A 7 47.89 -18.27 13.16
CA LEU A 7 48.01 -17.07 12.31
C LEU A 7 48.68 -15.89 13.03
N SER A 8 48.44 -15.74 14.34
CA SER A 8 49.05 -14.67 15.14
C SER A 8 50.56 -14.89 15.35
N GLU A 9 50.98 -16.14 15.49
CA GLU A 9 52.40 -16.50 15.62
C GLU A 9 53.12 -16.42 14.28
N LEU A 10 52.45 -16.79 13.18
CA LEU A 10 52.96 -16.59 11.83
C LEU A 10 53.21 -15.10 11.56
N ASN A 11 52.28 -14.22 11.93
CA ASN A 11 52.43 -12.78 11.69
C ASN A 11 53.65 -12.21 12.45
N LYS A 12 53.84 -12.63 13.72
CA LYS A 12 55.04 -12.27 14.50
C LYS A 12 56.33 -12.83 13.92
N LEU A 13 56.30 -14.03 13.35
CA LEU A 13 57.46 -14.64 12.69
C LEU A 13 57.86 -13.89 11.42
N LEU A 14 56.90 -13.27 10.73
CA LEU A 14 57.11 -12.54 9.47
C LEU A 14 57.47 -11.06 9.66
N GLU A 15 57.27 -10.47 10.85
CA GLU A 15 57.48 -9.03 11.11
C GLU A 15 58.89 -8.48 10.73
N ASN A 16 59.94 -9.32 10.79
CA ASN A 16 61.31 -8.91 10.47
C ASN A 16 61.95 -9.77 9.36
N VAL A 17 61.12 -10.41 8.52
CA VAL A 17 61.59 -11.26 7.43
C VAL A 17 61.59 -10.48 6.13
N LEU A 18 62.75 -10.43 5.47
CA LEU A 18 62.95 -9.68 4.22
C LEU A 18 62.50 -10.46 2.98
N GLU A 19 62.72 -11.78 2.96
CA GLU A 19 62.23 -12.68 1.92
C GLU A 19 62.01 -14.09 2.48
N LEU A 20 61.05 -14.81 1.90
CA LEU A 20 60.82 -16.23 2.17
C LEU A 20 61.29 -17.02 0.94
N GLN A 21 62.19 -17.97 1.14
CA GLN A 21 62.74 -18.79 0.06
C GLN A 21 62.35 -20.25 0.29
N ASP A 22 61.86 -20.90 -0.76
CA ASP A 22 61.47 -22.32 -0.79
C ASP A 22 60.42 -22.72 0.28
N VAL A 23 59.44 -21.85 0.54
CA VAL A 23 58.32 -22.14 1.47
C VAL A 23 57.05 -22.45 0.68
N GLU A 24 56.54 -23.67 0.83
CA GLU A 24 55.22 -24.09 0.34
C GLU A 24 54.23 -24.10 1.52
N ILE A 25 53.11 -23.38 1.37
CA ILE A 25 52.08 -23.26 2.40
C ILE A 25 50.78 -23.84 1.86
N GLU A 26 50.38 -24.99 2.39
CA GLU A 26 49.08 -25.62 2.11
C GLU A 26 48.17 -25.46 3.34
N GLY A 27 46.89 -25.15 3.12
CA GLY A 27 45.92 -25.03 4.20
C GLY A 27 44.46 -25.12 3.73
N GLU A 28 43.61 -25.71 4.55
CA GLU A 28 42.15 -25.75 4.37
C GLU A 28 41.51 -24.63 5.21
N ILE A 29 40.47 -23.99 4.66
CA ILE A 29 39.71 -22.94 5.34
C ILE A 29 38.30 -23.48 5.59
N ASP A 30 38.01 -23.81 6.85
CA ASP A 30 36.67 -24.20 7.29
C ASP A 30 35.92 -23.01 7.90
N ILE A 31 34.71 -22.77 7.40
CA ILE A 31 33.81 -21.71 7.89
C ILE A 31 32.57 -22.39 8.48
N GLU A 32 32.52 -22.49 9.81
CA GLU A 32 31.33 -23.00 10.50
C GLU A 32 30.26 -21.91 10.63
N LEU A 33 29.13 -22.13 9.97
CA LEU A 33 27.93 -21.28 10.08
C LEU A 33 26.97 -21.94 11.08
N ALA A 34 26.70 -21.27 12.20
CA ALA A 34 25.82 -21.78 13.25
C ALA A 34 24.39 -22.03 12.70
N ALA A 35 24.02 -23.31 12.60
CA ALA A 35 22.77 -23.76 12.00
C ALA A 35 21.58 -23.56 12.96
N GLY A 36 20.94 -22.40 12.84
CA GLY A 36 19.62 -22.13 13.42
C GLY A 36 18.82 -21.29 12.44
N SER A 37 18.23 -21.94 11.42
CA SER A 37 17.55 -21.34 10.26
C SER A 37 18.44 -20.42 9.42
N VAL A 38 19.30 -21.03 8.59
CA VAL A 38 19.92 -20.29 7.49
C VAL A 38 18.84 -20.03 6.45
N ASP A 39 18.34 -18.80 6.39
CA ASP A 39 17.47 -18.36 5.30
C ASP A 39 18.17 -18.59 3.95
N HIS A 40 17.41 -19.03 2.95
CA HIS A 40 17.97 -19.39 1.64
C HIS A 40 18.70 -18.21 0.97
N GLY A 41 18.32 -16.97 1.32
CA GLY A 41 19.02 -15.76 0.89
C GLY A 41 20.40 -15.59 1.55
N LEU A 42 20.53 -15.92 2.84
CA LEU A 42 21.80 -15.79 3.58
C LEU A 42 22.85 -16.79 3.05
N ALA A 43 22.46 -18.03 2.79
CA ALA A 43 23.35 -19.04 2.22
C ALA A 43 23.89 -18.61 0.85
N GLN A 44 23.05 -18.00 0.01
CA GLN A 44 23.47 -17.47 -1.30
C GLN A 44 24.41 -16.28 -1.18
N ALA A 45 24.14 -15.35 -0.27
CA ALA A 45 25.00 -14.19 -0.03
C ALA A 45 26.41 -14.61 0.43
N VAL A 46 26.50 -15.58 1.35
CA VAL A 46 27.79 -16.10 1.82
C VAL A 46 28.55 -16.81 0.69
N GLY A 47 27.87 -17.64 -0.10
CA GLY A 47 28.48 -18.31 -1.25
C GLY A 47 29.06 -17.33 -2.29
N TYR A 48 28.37 -16.21 -2.52
CA TYR A 48 28.84 -15.16 -3.43
C TYR A 48 30.12 -14.47 -2.93
N GLU A 49 30.17 -14.10 -1.65
CA GLU A 49 31.34 -13.45 -1.06
C GLU A 49 32.57 -14.39 -1.05
N ILE A 50 32.39 -15.67 -0.74
CA ILE A 50 33.47 -16.67 -0.79
C ILE A 50 34.05 -16.79 -2.21
N ALA A 51 33.17 -16.82 -3.23
CA ALA A 51 33.61 -16.86 -4.62
C ALA A 51 34.42 -15.61 -5.03
N GLN A 52 34.03 -14.43 -4.55
CA GLN A 52 34.80 -13.20 -4.77
C GLN A 52 36.16 -13.25 -4.07
N ILE A 53 36.21 -13.73 -2.82
CA ILE A 53 37.45 -13.87 -2.05
C ILE A 53 38.42 -14.80 -2.79
N ALA A 54 37.96 -15.96 -3.25
CA ALA A 54 38.76 -16.90 -4.03
C ALA A 54 39.33 -16.27 -5.31
N THR A 55 38.51 -15.52 -6.04
CA THR A 55 38.94 -14.80 -7.26
C THR A 55 40.03 -13.77 -6.96
N ARG A 56 39.88 -13.00 -5.87
CA ARG A 56 40.87 -11.99 -5.46
C ARG A 56 42.19 -12.63 -5.04
N LEU A 57 42.15 -13.73 -4.31
CA LEU A 57 43.34 -14.50 -3.92
C LEU A 57 44.09 -15.02 -5.15
N SER A 58 43.38 -15.60 -6.12
CA SER A 58 43.98 -16.07 -7.37
C SER A 58 44.67 -14.94 -8.14
N ASN A 59 44.03 -13.77 -8.25
CA ASN A 59 44.61 -12.60 -8.90
C ASN A 59 45.88 -12.09 -8.19
N ILE A 60 45.89 -12.04 -6.85
CA ILE A 60 47.06 -11.62 -6.07
C ILE A 60 48.23 -12.59 -6.29
N ALA A 61 47.96 -13.89 -6.24
CA ALA A 61 48.97 -14.91 -6.49
C ALA A 61 49.56 -14.81 -7.90
N GLY A 62 48.71 -14.55 -8.91
CA GLY A 62 49.17 -14.28 -10.28
C GLY A 62 50.05 -13.03 -10.41
N ILE A 63 49.72 -11.93 -9.71
CA ILE A 63 50.55 -10.72 -9.66
C ILE A 63 51.93 -11.01 -9.03
N LEU A 64 51.98 -11.90 -8.05
CA LEU A 64 53.21 -12.33 -7.40
C LEU A 64 53.99 -13.39 -8.20
N GLY A 65 53.54 -13.73 -9.42
CA GLY A 65 54.24 -14.63 -10.34
C GLY A 65 53.97 -16.12 -10.11
N TYR A 66 53.05 -16.47 -9.21
CA TYR A 66 52.65 -17.86 -8.98
C TYR A 66 51.67 -18.31 -10.05
N GLN A 67 51.91 -19.49 -10.62
CA GLN A 67 50.98 -20.15 -11.54
C GLN A 67 49.87 -20.81 -10.71
N VAL A 68 48.74 -20.11 -10.57
CA VAL A 68 47.53 -20.69 -9.95
C VAL A 68 46.71 -21.35 -11.05
N GLU A 69 46.35 -22.62 -10.86
CA GLU A 69 45.40 -23.29 -11.75
C GLU A 69 44.09 -22.50 -11.74
N GLU A 70 43.60 -22.08 -12.92
CA GLU A 70 42.45 -21.20 -13.03
C GLU A 70 41.22 -21.91 -12.42
N ALA A 71 40.89 -21.56 -11.18
CA ALA A 71 39.71 -22.08 -10.52
C ALA A 71 38.49 -21.75 -11.38
N ALA A 72 37.74 -22.78 -11.78
CA ALA A 72 36.58 -22.62 -12.65
C ALA A 72 35.68 -21.50 -12.10
N PRO A 73 35.18 -20.60 -12.94
CA PRO A 73 34.38 -19.47 -12.48
C PRO A 73 33.16 -20.00 -11.72
N ILE A 74 33.10 -19.69 -10.42
CA ILE A 74 31.93 -20.01 -9.58
C ILE A 74 30.80 -19.12 -10.11
N LYS A 75 29.97 -19.67 -10.99
CA LYS A 75 28.78 -18.98 -11.46
C LYS A 75 27.89 -18.74 -10.23
N PRO A 76 27.61 -17.48 -9.85
CA PRO A 76 26.65 -17.24 -8.78
C PRO A 76 25.34 -17.89 -9.18
N ALA A 77 24.82 -18.77 -8.33
CA ALA A 77 23.49 -19.32 -8.52
C ALA A 77 22.53 -18.13 -8.60
N MET A 78 21.87 -17.96 -9.73
CA MET A 78 20.90 -16.88 -9.90
C MET A 78 19.84 -17.02 -8.80
N PRO A 79 19.43 -15.92 -8.14
CA PRO A 79 18.41 -16.00 -7.11
C PRO A 79 17.18 -16.67 -7.71
N VAL A 80 16.75 -17.77 -7.08
CA VAL A 80 15.56 -18.50 -7.50
C VAL A 80 14.39 -17.55 -7.30
N ILE A 81 13.84 -17.03 -8.39
CA ILE A 81 12.64 -16.20 -8.34
C ILE A 81 11.55 -17.10 -7.76
N PRO A 82 10.96 -16.77 -6.60
CA PRO A 82 9.94 -17.61 -6.01
C PRO A 82 8.81 -17.80 -7.01
N GLN A 83 8.50 -19.06 -7.35
CA GLN A 83 7.47 -19.40 -8.34
C GLN A 83 6.04 -19.07 -7.86
N GLY A 84 5.86 -18.57 -6.64
CA GLY A 84 4.57 -18.19 -6.10
C GLY A 84 4.68 -17.37 -4.81
N LEU A 85 3.58 -16.72 -4.46
CA LEU A 85 3.42 -16.03 -3.18
C LEU A 85 3.21 -17.08 -2.07
N ILE A 86 3.71 -16.78 -0.88
CA ILE A 86 3.44 -17.58 0.31
C ILE A 86 1.93 -17.44 0.61
N PRO A 87 1.17 -18.54 0.68
CA PRO A 87 -0.25 -18.47 1.01
C PRO A 87 -0.39 -17.93 2.44
N ALA A 88 -1.18 -16.86 2.59
CA ALA A 88 -1.58 -16.30 3.87
C ALA A 88 -3.09 -16.42 4.01
N SER A 89 -3.57 -16.92 5.15
CA SER A 89 -4.98 -16.85 5.52
C SER A 89 -5.23 -15.58 6.34
N PHE A 90 -6.37 -14.95 6.10
CA PHE A 90 -6.85 -13.83 6.88
C PHE A 90 -8.24 -14.19 7.38
N ASP A 91 -8.32 -14.48 8.67
CA ASP A 91 -9.55 -14.83 9.36
C ASP A 91 -10.03 -13.61 10.14
N VAL A 92 -11.20 -13.09 9.77
CA VAL A 92 -11.85 -12.00 10.49
C VAL A 92 -12.92 -12.58 11.39
N SER A 93 -12.86 -12.27 12.68
CA SER A 93 -13.89 -12.65 13.63
C SER A 93 -15.08 -11.69 13.58
N THR A 94 -16.28 -12.20 13.84
CA THR A 94 -17.47 -11.38 14.06
C THR A 94 -17.34 -10.61 15.38
N VAL A 95 -17.86 -9.38 15.43
CA VAL A 95 -18.02 -8.68 16.69
C VAL A 95 -19.34 -9.15 17.32
N PRO A 96 -19.32 -9.71 18.54
CA PRO A 96 -20.53 -10.28 19.13
C PRO A 96 -21.59 -9.23 19.49
N GLU A 97 -21.19 -7.99 19.75
CA GLU A 97 -22.09 -6.90 20.11
C GLU A 97 -21.53 -5.54 19.66
N TRP A 98 -22.37 -4.77 18.96
CA TRP A 98 -22.13 -3.36 18.64
C TRP A 98 -22.88 -2.51 19.68
N LYS A 99 -22.15 -1.68 20.45
CA LYS A 99 -22.74 -0.96 21.61
C LYS A 99 -23.74 0.13 21.24
N HIS A 100 -23.60 0.70 20.04
CA HIS A 100 -24.35 1.86 19.61
C HIS A 100 -24.82 1.66 18.18
N ARG A 101 -26.13 1.76 18.00
CA ARG A 101 -26.79 1.80 16.70
C ARG A 101 -26.84 3.24 16.20
N ILE A 102 -26.71 3.44 14.89
CA ILE A 102 -26.96 4.73 14.26
C ILE A 102 -28.46 5.06 14.33
N GLU A 103 -28.79 6.29 14.74
CA GLU A 103 -30.18 6.73 14.81
C GLU A 103 -30.84 6.79 13.44
N GLU A 104 -32.12 6.44 13.37
CA GLU A 104 -32.89 6.50 12.13
C GLU A 104 -33.51 7.89 11.93
N VAL A 105 -33.28 8.48 10.77
CA VAL A 105 -33.81 9.81 10.41
C VAL A 105 -34.63 9.70 9.13
N THR A 106 -35.91 10.06 9.21
CA THR A 106 -36.79 10.12 8.05
C THR A 106 -36.87 11.54 7.51
N LEU A 107 -36.55 11.70 6.23
CA LEU A 107 -36.61 12.94 5.49
C LEU A 107 -37.86 12.98 4.57
N GLY A 108 -38.53 14.13 4.59
CA GLY A 108 -39.76 14.37 3.84
C GLY A 108 -41.03 13.99 4.59
N ALA A 109 -42.16 14.49 4.11
CA ALA A 109 -43.48 14.18 4.64
C ALA A 109 -44.47 14.03 3.47
N THR A 110 -45.27 12.97 3.50
CA THR A 110 -46.31 12.74 2.49
C THR A 110 -47.59 13.48 2.83
N SER A 111 -48.59 13.44 1.95
CA SER A 111 -49.89 14.06 2.20
C SER A 111 -50.60 13.51 3.44
N SER A 112 -50.37 12.24 3.83
CA SER A 112 -50.93 11.70 5.08
C SER A 112 -50.27 12.29 6.33
N ASP A 113 -49.03 12.75 6.20
CA ASP A 113 -48.20 13.27 7.29
C ASP A 113 -48.16 14.81 7.29
N GLY A 114 -49.04 15.46 6.52
CA GLY A 114 -49.13 16.92 6.41
C GLY A 114 -48.14 17.57 5.45
N GLY A 115 -47.40 16.80 4.66
CA GLY A 115 -46.47 17.29 3.64
C GLY A 115 -47.02 17.20 2.21
N THR A 116 -46.15 17.51 1.25
CA THR A 116 -46.47 17.50 -0.20
C THR A 116 -45.59 16.54 -1.00
N ARG A 117 -44.69 15.79 -0.34
CA ARG A 117 -43.81 14.84 -1.01
C ARG A 117 -44.58 13.58 -1.40
N LYS A 118 -44.17 12.96 -2.51
CA LYS A 118 -44.75 11.67 -2.96
C LYS A 118 -44.32 10.50 -2.06
N SER A 119 -43.12 10.58 -1.52
CA SER A 119 -42.51 9.53 -0.68
C SER A 119 -41.52 10.16 0.30
N THR A 120 -41.12 9.38 1.30
CA THR A 120 -40.07 9.71 2.27
C THR A 120 -38.80 8.89 2.01
N VAL A 121 -37.70 9.31 2.62
CA VAL A 121 -36.41 8.60 2.62
C VAL A 121 -35.96 8.45 4.07
N THR A 122 -35.62 7.23 4.50
CA THR A 122 -35.12 6.98 5.86
C THR A 122 -33.65 6.59 5.79
N LEU A 123 -32.84 7.23 6.64
CA LEU A 123 -31.40 7.04 6.76
C LEU A 123 -31.08 6.42 8.12
N GLY A 124 -29.93 5.76 8.23
CA GLY A 124 -29.39 5.31 9.51
C GLY A 124 -29.82 3.90 9.89
N GLY A 125 -29.84 3.61 11.20
CA GLY A 125 -30.26 2.33 11.73
C GLY A 125 -29.24 1.21 11.63
N GLU A 126 -28.04 1.48 11.11
CA GLU A 126 -26.95 0.51 11.03
C GLU A 126 -26.47 0.11 12.43
N ASP A 127 -26.23 -1.20 12.61
CA ASP A 127 -25.77 -1.82 13.86
C ASP A 127 -24.53 -2.70 13.61
N ALA A 128 -23.68 -2.24 12.68
CA ALA A 128 -22.37 -2.80 12.37
C ALA A 128 -21.57 -1.79 11.54
N LEU A 129 -20.31 -2.11 11.24
CA LEU A 129 -19.54 -1.37 10.23
C LEU A 129 -20.22 -1.43 8.85
N PRO A 130 -19.97 -0.43 7.97
CA PRO A 130 -20.57 -0.37 6.65
C PRO A 130 -20.34 -1.67 5.86
N TYR A 131 -21.43 -2.33 5.47
CA TYR A 131 -21.42 -3.59 4.70
C TYR A 131 -20.68 -4.76 5.37
N TYR A 132 -20.56 -4.73 6.69
CA TYR A 132 -19.96 -5.80 7.46
C TYR A 132 -20.94 -6.96 7.69
N PHE A 133 -20.43 -8.18 7.83
CA PHE A 133 -21.25 -9.40 7.87
C PHE A 133 -21.97 -9.62 9.21
N ASP A 134 -21.68 -8.82 10.23
CA ASP A 134 -22.28 -8.97 11.57
C ASP A 134 -23.75 -8.57 11.63
N ALA A 135 -24.19 -7.60 10.80
CA ALA A 135 -25.56 -7.11 10.79
C ALA A 135 -26.00 -6.63 9.40
N PRO A 136 -27.29 -6.73 9.05
CA PRO A 136 -27.81 -6.18 7.80
C PRO A 136 -27.77 -4.66 7.81
N MET A 137 -27.62 -4.05 6.62
CA MET A 137 -27.81 -2.62 6.42
C MET A 137 -29.31 -2.35 6.15
N PRO A 138 -30.05 -1.72 7.08
CA PRO A 138 -31.51 -1.59 6.97
C PRO A 138 -31.94 -0.63 5.85
N HIS A 139 -31.21 0.46 5.66
CA HIS A 139 -31.43 1.44 4.60
C HIS A 139 -30.21 1.46 3.67
N ARG A 140 -30.46 1.72 2.38
CA ARG A 140 -29.37 1.88 1.40
C ARG A 140 -28.75 3.28 1.52
N ASN A 141 -27.59 3.48 0.90
CA ASN A 141 -27.06 4.83 0.70
C ASN A 141 -27.92 5.59 -0.32
N TYR A 142 -28.22 6.85 -0.02
CA TYR A 142 -28.98 7.75 -0.89
C TYR A 142 -28.07 8.88 -1.39
N ILE A 143 -28.33 9.35 -2.60
CA ILE A 143 -27.53 10.39 -3.25
C ILE A 143 -28.38 11.65 -3.44
N SER A 144 -27.91 12.77 -2.89
CA SER A 144 -28.44 14.09 -3.17
C SER A 144 -27.64 14.79 -4.26
N ILE A 145 -28.30 15.57 -5.11
CA ILE A 145 -27.64 16.48 -6.05
C ILE A 145 -27.90 17.93 -5.64
N ASP A 146 -26.83 18.73 -5.71
CA ASP A 146 -26.87 20.15 -5.38
C ASP A 146 -27.59 20.97 -6.47
N VAL A 147 -28.44 21.88 -6.03
CA VAL A 147 -29.15 22.88 -6.83
C VAL A 147 -28.96 24.23 -6.18
N PHE A 148 -28.56 25.23 -6.96
CA PHE A 148 -28.33 26.58 -6.48
C PHE A 148 -29.51 27.48 -6.82
N ASP A 149 -29.80 28.42 -5.93
CA ASP A 149 -30.85 29.44 -6.11
C ASP A 149 -30.50 30.51 -7.16
N MET A 150 -29.23 30.61 -7.53
CA MET A 150 -28.73 31.46 -8.60
C MET A 150 -27.67 30.76 -9.46
N PRO A 151 -27.44 31.19 -10.71
CA PRO A 151 -26.36 30.67 -11.54
C PRO A 151 -24.99 30.91 -10.90
N LEU A 152 -24.13 29.90 -10.95
CA LEU A 152 -22.75 29.98 -10.45
C LEU A 152 -21.75 29.63 -11.55
N SER A 153 -20.55 30.19 -11.42
CA SER A 153 -19.42 29.77 -12.24
C SER A 153 -18.98 28.38 -11.80
N MET A 154 -19.20 27.39 -12.67
CA MET A 154 -18.76 26.02 -12.48
C MET A 154 -17.73 25.63 -13.53
N ALA A 155 -16.86 24.68 -13.19
CA ALA A 155 -15.97 24.08 -14.17
C ALA A 155 -16.76 23.54 -15.37
N ARG A 156 -16.23 23.72 -16.59
CA ARG A 156 -16.93 23.37 -17.84
C ARG A 156 -17.46 21.93 -17.86
N ALA A 157 -16.68 20.99 -17.31
CA ALA A 157 -17.04 19.57 -17.25
C ALA A 157 -18.33 19.30 -16.44
N VAL A 158 -18.61 20.12 -15.43
CA VAL A 158 -19.84 20.03 -14.62
C VAL A 158 -20.95 20.83 -15.29
N ARG A 159 -20.64 22.08 -15.67
CA ARG A 159 -21.59 23.06 -16.22
C ARG A 159 -22.36 22.53 -17.43
N VAL A 160 -21.69 21.79 -18.32
CA VAL A 160 -22.29 21.25 -19.56
C VAL A 160 -23.55 20.41 -19.33
N ASN A 161 -23.69 19.79 -18.16
CA ASN A 161 -24.84 18.95 -17.82
C ASN A 161 -26.09 19.77 -17.42
N TYR A 162 -25.93 21.06 -17.15
CA TYR A 162 -26.96 21.93 -16.56
C TYR A 162 -27.25 23.19 -17.38
N GLU A 163 -26.62 23.40 -18.54
CA GLU A 163 -26.69 24.66 -19.31
C GLU A 163 -28.12 25.12 -19.65
N ASP A 164 -29.05 24.18 -19.76
CA ASP A 164 -30.48 24.38 -20.00
C ASP A 164 -31.29 24.78 -18.76
N VAL A 165 -30.75 24.60 -17.55
CA VAL A 165 -31.47 24.78 -16.27
C VAL A 165 -30.77 25.70 -15.26
N LEU A 166 -29.55 26.19 -15.53
CA LEU A 166 -28.77 27.02 -14.58
C LEU A 166 -29.52 28.25 -14.03
N GLU A 167 -30.41 28.83 -14.83
CA GLU A 167 -31.19 30.03 -14.48
C GLU A 167 -32.51 29.71 -13.75
N ASN A 168 -32.89 28.43 -13.65
CA ASN A 168 -34.15 28.02 -13.05
C ASN A 168 -33.94 26.88 -12.05
N PRO A 169 -33.84 27.19 -10.73
CA PRO A 169 -33.61 26.18 -9.69
C PRO A 169 -34.69 25.09 -9.66
N ALA A 170 -35.94 25.39 -10.01
CA ALA A 170 -37.01 24.40 -10.02
C ALA A 170 -36.85 23.38 -11.15
N GLU A 171 -36.53 23.83 -12.37
CA GLU A 171 -36.24 22.92 -13.49
C GLU A 171 -34.91 22.19 -13.28
N TRP A 172 -33.92 22.82 -12.61
CA TRP A 172 -32.69 22.14 -12.21
C TRP A 172 -32.98 21.01 -11.22
N ALA A 173 -33.73 21.25 -10.16
CA ALA A 173 -34.15 20.21 -9.21
C ALA A 173 -34.91 19.08 -9.88
N LYS A 174 -35.80 19.40 -10.82
CA LYS A 174 -36.53 18.41 -11.61
C LYS A 174 -35.59 17.57 -12.46
N LYS A 175 -34.65 18.19 -13.19
CA LYS A 175 -33.62 17.50 -13.98
C LYS A 175 -32.73 16.61 -13.12
N ALA A 176 -32.36 17.07 -11.92
CA ALA A 176 -31.58 16.29 -10.96
C ALA A 176 -32.24 14.96 -10.62
N VAL A 177 -33.55 14.97 -10.39
CA VAL A 177 -34.32 13.75 -10.10
C VAL A 177 -34.59 12.94 -11.38
N SER A 178 -35.12 13.56 -12.44
CA SER A 178 -35.62 12.83 -13.61
C SER A 178 -34.53 12.27 -14.51
N THR A 179 -33.39 12.97 -14.62
CA THR A 179 -32.32 12.63 -15.57
C THR A 179 -31.14 11.97 -14.86
N PHE A 180 -30.75 12.49 -13.69
CA PHE A 180 -29.60 11.96 -12.95
C PHE A 180 -29.96 10.97 -11.85
N GLY A 181 -31.26 10.78 -11.56
CA GLY A 181 -31.73 9.79 -10.61
C GLY A 181 -31.42 10.14 -9.15
N ALA A 182 -31.32 11.43 -8.81
CA ALA A 182 -31.11 11.85 -7.43
C ALA A 182 -32.25 11.37 -6.52
N ASP A 183 -31.91 10.79 -5.37
CA ASP A 183 -32.88 10.40 -4.34
C ASP A 183 -33.41 11.64 -3.60
N LEU A 184 -32.53 12.63 -3.42
CA LEU A 184 -32.78 13.88 -2.69
C LEU A 184 -32.25 15.07 -3.49
N VAL A 185 -32.71 16.28 -3.15
CA VAL A 185 -32.19 17.52 -3.72
C VAL A 185 -31.70 18.39 -2.59
N THR A 186 -30.44 18.82 -2.67
CA THR A 186 -29.86 19.78 -1.74
C THR A 186 -29.95 21.16 -2.36
N VAL A 187 -30.73 22.05 -1.74
CA VAL A 187 -30.89 23.42 -2.23
C VAL A 187 -29.95 24.34 -1.48
N HIS A 188 -29.05 24.99 -2.22
CA HIS A 188 -28.11 25.97 -1.71
C HIS A 188 -28.62 27.38 -2.00
N LEU A 189 -28.88 28.15 -0.95
CA LEU A 189 -29.40 29.52 -1.02
C LEU A 189 -28.26 30.55 -0.99
N ILE A 190 -27.37 30.49 -1.98
CA ILE A 190 -26.14 31.30 -2.00
C ILE A 190 -26.44 32.78 -2.27
N SER A 191 -27.55 33.10 -2.94
CA SER A 191 -27.90 34.49 -3.20
C SER A 191 -28.23 35.28 -1.92
N THR A 192 -28.50 34.60 -0.80
CA THR A 192 -28.77 35.23 0.51
C THR A 192 -27.52 35.77 1.19
N ASP A 193 -26.32 35.48 0.68
CA ASP A 193 -25.08 36.02 1.23
C ASP A 193 -25.05 37.56 1.05
N PRO A 194 -24.89 38.33 2.15
CA PRO A 194 -24.83 39.80 2.11
C PRO A 194 -23.69 40.37 1.25
N THR A 195 -22.67 39.56 0.98
CA THR A 195 -21.51 39.95 0.17
C THR A 195 -21.68 39.63 -1.32
N ILE A 196 -22.71 38.85 -1.68
CA ILE A 196 -22.96 38.41 -3.06
C ILE A 196 -24.17 39.14 -3.65
N LYS A 197 -25.37 38.85 -3.15
CA LYS A 197 -26.63 39.42 -3.66
C LYS A 197 -27.56 39.93 -2.57
N ASP A 198 -27.37 39.50 -1.32
CA ASP A 198 -28.21 39.90 -0.18
C ASP A 198 -29.71 39.71 -0.46
N THR A 199 -30.07 38.61 -1.15
CA THR A 199 -31.48 38.32 -1.48
C THR A 199 -32.26 38.07 -0.18
N PRO A 200 -33.41 38.73 0.03
CA PRO A 200 -34.22 38.50 1.22
C PRO A 200 -34.81 37.08 1.24
N ALA A 201 -35.03 36.54 2.43
CA ALA A 201 -35.85 35.35 2.60
C ALA A 201 -37.31 35.68 2.23
N SER A 202 -37.75 35.18 1.07
CA SER A 202 -39.13 35.31 0.57
C SER A 202 -40.06 34.28 1.20
#